data_AF-A0A2M8NS99-F1
#
_entry.id   AF-A0A2M8NS99-F1
#
_cell.length_a   1.000
_cell.length_b   1.000
_cell.length_c   1.000
_cell.angle_alpha   90.00
_cell.angle_beta   90.00
_cell.angle_gamma   90.00
#
_symmetry.space_group_name_H-M   'P 1'
#
loop_
_entity.id
_entity.type
_entity.pdbx_description
1 polymer ?
#
loop_
_entity_poly.entity_id
_entity_poly.type
_entity_poly.pdbx_seq_one_letter_code
_entity_poly.pdbx_strand_id
1 'polypeptide(L)'
;MLEIGAIIMLDLKSLPPSRIEHFEALRQLPIGRRIQYALWFNGLTIITFAGLCAISIVVLLPIIQSAIPRRWSFGDYVLVTISIICTFFIAIGMTGGELPERITPKDTLRHIILRSGRQGFITGFFVGVGFGMMWAVAVRVGLLYAQLNTIYGQAVFLEDLILYGGLLGLFIAPMFGLFRICTSGLSYGLLALMKGE
;
A
#
# COMPACT_ATOMS: atom_id res chain seq x y z
N MET A 1 -29.92 1.36 -14.53
CA MET A 1 -29.01 0.18 -14.59
C MET A 1 -28.11 0.16 -15.85
N LEU A 2 -27.99 1.26 -16.61
CA LEU A 2 -27.22 1.32 -17.86
C LEU A 2 -25.99 2.25 -17.82
N GLU A 3 -25.74 2.97 -16.72
CA GLU A 3 -24.66 3.97 -16.64
C GLU A 3 -23.35 3.43 -16.05
N ILE A 4 -23.36 2.29 -15.35
CA ILE A 4 -22.13 1.67 -14.82
C ILE A 4 -21.31 1.02 -15.96
N GLY A 5 -21.97 0.59 -17.04
CA GLY A 5 -21.30 0.04 -18.22
C GLY A 5 -20.54 1.09 -19.04
N ALA A 6 -21.00 2.35 -19.03
CA ALA A 6 -20.37 3.44 -19.78
C ALA A 6 -19.06 3.92 -19.13
N ILE A 7 -18.94 3.84 -17.79
CA ILE A 7 -17.70 4.19 -17.08
C ILE A 7 -16.55 3.22 -17.42
N ILE A 8 -16.87 1.99 -17.84
CA ILE A 8 -15.90 0.96 -18.23
C ILE A 8 -15.42 1.13 -19.68
N MET A 9 -16.16 1.86 -20.52
CA MET A 9 -15.79 2.23 -21.90
C MET A 9 -15.33 3.69 -21.97
N LEU A 10 -14.35 4.06 -21.13
CA LEU A 10 -13.61 5.29 -21.38
C LEU A 10 -12.80 5.16 -22.66
N ASP A 11 -13.11 5.98 -23.67
CA ASP A 11 -12.41 6.00 -24.95
C ASP A 11 -10.91 6.28 -24.73
N LEU A 12 -10.11 5.25 -25.00
CA LEU A 12 -8.70 5.11 -24.64
C LEU A 12 -7.78 6.13 -25.34
N LYS A 13 -8.26 6.83 -26.38
CA LYS A 13 -7.50 7.89 -27.05
C LYS A 13 -7.29 9.14 -26.16
N SER A 14 -8.03 9.26 -25.05
CA SER A 14 -8.01 10.44 -24.18
C SER A 14 -7.09 10.31 -22.94
N LEU A 15 -6.55 9.10 -22.69
CA LEU A 15 -5.73 8.83 -21.52
C LEU A 15 -4.29 9.33 -21.75
N PRO A 16 -3.74 10.12 -20.81
CA PRO A 16 -2.38 10.62 -20.93
C PRO A 16 -1.38 9.45 -20.83
N PRO A 17 -0.51 9.23 -21.82
CA PRO A 17 0.41 8.10 -21.92
C PRO A 17 1.59 8.16 -20.93
N SER A 18 1.76 9.27 -20.22
CA SER A 18 2.79 9.41 -19.20
C SER A 18 2.27 10.15 -17.98
N ARG A 19 2.95 9.96 -16.85
CA ARG A 19 2.69 10.70 -15.61
C ARG A 19 2.79 12.21 -15.83
N ILE A 20 3.71 12.65 -16.69
CA ILE A 20 3.92 14.06 -17.05
C ILE A 20 2.69 14.59 -17.78
N GLU A 21 2.24 13.87 -18.81
CA GLU A 21 1.06 14.24 -19.59
C GLU A 21 -0.22 14.19 -18.75
N HIS A 22 -0.28 13.36 -17.70
CA HIS A 22 -1.38 13.35 -16.75
C HIS A 22 -1.43 14.65 -15.95
N PHE A 23 -0.29 15.12 -15.46
CA PHE A 23 -0.21 16.40 -14.76
C PHE A 23 -0.46 17.59 -15.70
N GLU A 24 -0.03 17.51 -16.96
CA GLU A 24 -0.35 18.53 -17.96
C GLU A 24 -1.86 18.59 -18.26
N ALA A 25 -2.49 17.43 -18.44
CA ALA A 25 -3.94 17.35 -18.61
C ALA A 25 -4.70 17.92 -17.40
N LEU A 26 -4.22 17.68 -16.18
CA LEU A 26 -4.78 18.30 -14.97
C LEU A 26 -4.55 19.81 -14.93
N ARG A 27 -3.40 20.30 -15.40
CA ARG A 27 -3.11 21.75 -15.45
C ARG A 27 -4.01 22.50 -16.43
N GLN A 28 -4.46 21.84 -17.49
CA GLN A 28 -5.38 22.41 -18.48
C GLN A 28 -6.82 22.56 -17.95
N LEU A 29 -7.18 21.87 -16.86
CA LEU A 29 -8.50 22.02 -16.25
C LEU A 29 -8.64 23.39 -15.55
N PRO A 30 -9.86 23.97 -15.52
CA PRO A 30 -10.16 25.14 -14.69
C PRO A 30 -9.78 24.91 -13.23
N ILE A 31 -9.36 25.97 -12.53
CA ILE A 31 -8.89 25.91 -11.14
C ILE A 31 -9.89 25.18 -10.23
N GLY A 32 -11.20 25.44 -10.39
CA GLY A 32 -12.25 24.76 -9.61
C GLY A 32 -12.25 23.23 -9.78
N ARG A 33 -12.18 22.74 -11.02
CA ARG A 33 -12.09 21.29 -11.32
C ARG A 33 -10.77 20.69 -10.81
N ARG A 34 -9.66 21.44 -10.83
CA ARG A 34 -8.37 21.00 -10.27
C ARG A 34 -8.41 20.80 -8.76
N ILE A 35 -9.04 21.73 -8.04
CA ILE A 35 -9.21 21.64 -6.59
C ILE A 35 -10.11 20.45 -6.26
N GLN A 36 -11.22 20.27 -6.98
CA GLN A 36 -12.08 19.10 -6.83
C GLN A 36 -11.29 17.81 -7.07
N TYR A 37 -10.51 17.71 -8.15
CA TYR A 37 -9.67 16.54 -8.43
C TYR A 37 -8.79 16.21 -7.23
N ALA A 38 -8.06 17.20 -6.72
CA ALA A 38 -7.15 17.01 -5.60
C ALA A 38 -7.89 16.55 -4.33
N LEU A 39 -9.05 17.13 -4.02
CA LEU A 39 -9.83 16.76 -2.84
C LEU A 39 -10.37 15.33 -2.94
N TRP A 40 -11.00 14.98 -4.05
CA TRP A 40 -11.53 13.64 -4.28
C TRP A 40 -10.42 12.59 -4.30
N PHE A 41 -9.34 12.87 -5.03
CA PHE A 41 -8.23 11.94 -5.17
C PHE A 41 -7.52 11.68 -3.84
N ASN A 42 -7.13 12.74 -3.10
CA ASN A 42 -6.46 12.59 -1.81
C ASN A 42 -7.41 11.96 -0.77
N GLY A 43 -8.66 12.40 -0.72
CA GLY A 43 -9.65 11.87 0.23
C GLY A 43 -9.87 10.36 0.04
N LEU A 44 -10.11 9.92 -1.20
CA LEU A 44 -10.30 8.51 -1.51
C LEU A 44 -9.03 7.68 -1.32
N THR A 45 -7.86 8.26 -1.57
CA THR A 45 -6.57 7.60 -1.31
C THR A 45 -6.34 7.37 0.18
N ILE A 46 -6.62 8.36 1.02
CA ILE A 46 -6.52 8.26 2.48
C ILE A 46 -7.52 7.21 3.01
N ILE A 47 -8.76 7.22 2.54
CA ILE A 47 -9.79 6.24 2.93
C ILE A 47 -9.34 4.83 2.54
N THR A 48 -8.84 4.65 1.31
CA THR A 48 -8.35 3.35 0.82
C THR A 48 -7.17 2.86 1.64
N PHE A 49 -6.21 3.75 1.94
CA PHE A 49 -5.07 3.45 2.80
C PHE A 49 -5.52 3.01 4.20
N ALA A 50 -6.36 3.81 4.86
CA ALA A 50 -6.84 3.51 6.21
C ALA A 50 -7.62 2.20 6.27
N GLY A 51 -8.50 1.95 5.28
CA GLY A 51 -9.26 0.71 5.18
C GLY A 51 -8.37 -0.53 5.00
N LEU A 52 -7.38 -0.47 4.10
CA LEU A 52 -6.48 -1.60 3.86
C LEU A 52 -5.52 -1.82 5.04
N CYS A 53 -5.05 -0.76 5.70
CA CYS A 53 -4.31 -0.87 6.96
C CYS A 53 -5.16 -1.55 8.05
N ALA A 54 -6.42 -1.12 8.22
CA ALA A 54 -7.32 -1.72 9.22
C ALA A 54 -7.57 -3.21 8.94
N ILE A 55 -7.84 -3.58 7.68
CA ILE A 55 -7.99 -4.99 7.28
C ILE A 55 -6.70 -5.77 7.57
N SER A 56 -5.54 -5.21 7.23
CA SER A 56 -4.24 -5.84 7.48
C SER A 56 -4.02 -6.09 8.97
N ILE A 57 -4.35 -5.12 9.83
CA ILE A 57 -4.23 -5.25 11.29
C ILE A 57 -5.18 -6.34 11.81
N VAL A 58 -6.46 -6.29 11.43
CA VAL A 58 -7.48 -7.24 11.89
C VAL A 58 -7.14 -8.68 11.49
N VAL A 59 -6.53 -8.89 10.31
CA VAL A 59 -6.18 -10.22 9.81
C VAL A 59 -4.82 -10.69 10.33
N LEU A 60 -3.80 -9.84 10.27
CA LEU A 60 -2.43 -10.24 10.57
C LEU A 60 -2.21 -10.42 12.07
N LEU A 61 -2.87 -9.61 12.91
CA LEU A 61 -2.67 -9.65 14.35
C LEU A 61 -3.04 -11.03 14.96
N PRO A 62 -4.23 -11.62 14.72
CA PRO A 62 -4.55 -12.98 15.19
C PRO A 62 -3.59 -14.06 14.67
N ILE A 63 -3.09 -13.90 13.45
CA ILE A 63 -2.16 -14.86 12.84
C ILE A 63 -0.81 -14.83 13.54
N ILE A 64 -0.26 -13.64 13.80
CA ILE A 64 0.99 -13.52 14.55
C ILE A 64 0.81 -14.03 15.99
N GLN A 65 -0.35 -13.79 16.61
CA GLN A 65 -0.65 -14.29 17.95
C GLN A 65 -0.69 -15.83 18.02
N SER A 66 -1.31 -16.47 17.04
CA SER A 66 -1.37 -17.93 16.97
C SER A 66 -0.01 -18.55 16.62
N ALA A 67 0.79 -17.87 15.78
CA ALA A 67 2.11 -18.32 15.39
C ALA A 67 3.17 -18.17 16.50
N ILE A 68 3.01 -17.19 17.40
CA ILE A 68 3.92 -16.92 18.51
C ILE A 68 3.16 -17.05 19.83
N PRO A 69 3.01 -18.28 20.36
CA PRO A 69 2.26 -18.54 21.58
C PRO A 69 3.04 -18.05 22.81
N ARG A 70 2.82 -16.79 23.19
CA ARG A 70 3.30 -16.17 24.43
C ARG A 70 2.22 -15.30 25.06
N ARG A 71 2.45 -14.79 26.27
CA ARG A 71 1.57 -13.76 26.85
C ARG A 71 1.77 -12.44 26.11
N TRP A 72 0.74 -11.99 25.41
CA TRP A 72 0.75 -10.72 24.68
C TRP A 72 0.38 -9.57 25.61
N SER A 73 1.27 -8.58 25.72
CA SER A 73 1.00 -7.34 26.43
C SER A 73 0.34 -6.30 25.51
N PHE A 74 -0.31 -5.28 26.08
CA PHE A 74 -0.84 -4.14 25.31
C PHE A 74 0.22 -3.51 24.40
N GLY A 75 1.47 -3.41 24.88
CA GLY A 75 2.60 -2.87 24.11
C GLY A 75 2.93 -3.68 22.86
N ASP A 76 2.81 -5.01 22.91
CA ASP A 76 3.06 -5.87 21.74
C ASP A 76 2.04 -5.61 20.62
N TYR A 77 0.76 -5.41 20.98
CA TYR A 77 -0.29 -5.05 20.01
C TYR A 77 -0.01 -3.73 19.31
N VAL A 78 0.41 -2.72 20.08
CA VAL A 78 0.76 -1.40 19.54
C VAL A 78 1.97 -1.52 18.61
N LEU A 79 3.01 -2.25 19.00
CA LEU A 79 4.20 -2.44 18.19
C LEU A 79 3.91 -3.16 16.86
N VAL A 80 3.11 -4.21 16.87
CA VAL A 80 2.69 -4.90 15.63
C VAL A 80 1.84 -3.97 14.76
N THR A 81 0.91 -3.23 15.34
CA THR A 81 0.07 -2.28 14.61
C THR A 81 0.90 -1.19 13.93
N ILE A 82 1.84 -0.58 14.66
CA ILE A 82 2.75 0.45 14.12
C ILE A 82 3.60 -0.14 13.01
N SER A 83 4.11 -1.36 13.18
CA SER A 83 4.93 -2.01 12.14
C SER A 83 4.18 -2.15 10.81
N ILE A 84 2.89 -2.53 10.85
CA ILE A 84 2.05 -2.65 9.67
C ILE A 84 1.90 -1.30 8.99
N ILE A 85 1.53 -0.26 9.75
CA ILE A 85 1.36 1.11 9.25
C ILE A 85 2.66 1.63 8.63
N CYS A 86 3.79 1.48 9.32
CA CYS A 86 5.11 1.88 8.83
C CYS A 86 5.48 1.17 7.52
N THR A 87 5.16 -0.13 7.40
CA THR A 87 5.42 -0.90 6.18
C THR A 87 4.69 -0.31 4.98
N PHE A 88 3.42 0.05 5.14
CA PHE A 88 2.68 0.72 4.07
C PHE A 88 3.30 2.07 3.69
N PHE A 89 3.68 2.90 4.68
CA PHE A 89 4.34 4.18 4.38
C PHE A 89 5.65 4.02 3.63
N ILE A 90 6.48 3.05 4.02
CA ILE A 90 7.73 2.74 3.31
C ILE A 90 7.44 2.26 1.89
N ALA A 91 6.45 1.36 1.72
CA ALA A 91 6.07 0.87 0.40
C ALA A 91 5.55 1.99 -0.51
N ILE A 92 4.77 2.94 0.03
CA ILE A 92 4.34 4.15 -0.69
C ILE A 92 5.56 4.99 -1.08
N GLY A 93 6.46 5.28 -0.14
CA GLY A 93 7.67 6.06 -0.38
C GLY A 93 8.57 5.47 -1.46
N MET A 94 8.75 4.14 -1.47
CA MET A 94 9.59 3.44 -2.46
C MET A 94 9.01 3.41 -3.87
N THR A 95 7.69 3.56 -4.02
CA THR A 95 7.06 3.54 -5.36
C THR A 95 7.01 4.90 -6.04
N GLY A 96 7.42 6.00 -5.38
CA GLY A 96 7.64 7.31 -6.00
C GLY A 96 6.42 7.98 -6.67
N GLY A 97 5.25 7.34 -6.72
CA GLY A 97 4.06 7.84 -7.39
C GLY A 97 3.01 6.79 -7.72
N GLU A 98 1.73 7.19 -7.84
CA GLU A 98 0.59 6.28 -8.08
C GLU A 98 0.45 5.83 -9.54
N LEU A 99 1.05 6.56 -10.47
CA LEU A 99 0.95 6.32 -11.91
C LEU A 99 2.20 5.60 -12.44
N PRO A 100 2.05 4.63 -13.35
CA PRO A 100 3.19 4.01 -14.01
C PRO A 100 3.96 5.04 -14.85
N GLU A 101 5.29 4.92 -14.84
CA GLU A 101 6.18 5.91 -15.47
C GLU A 101 6.05 5.98 -17.00
N ARG A 102 5.61 4.88 -17.65
CA ARG A 102 5.37 4.82 -19.10
C ARG A 102 4.18 3.92 -19.42
N ILE A 103 3.23 4.45 -20.18
CA ILE A 103 2.15 3.70 -20.82
C ILE A 103 2.56 3.42 -22.26
N THR A 104 2.48 2.16 -22.67
CA THR A 104 2.76 1.77 -24.05
C THR A 104 1.50 1.99 -24.91
N PRO A 105 1.59 2.35 -26.20
CA PRO A 105 0.41 2.63 -27.04
C PRO A 105 -0.57 1.45 -27.22
N LYS A 106 -0.17 0.25 -26.80
CA LYS A 106 -0.98 -0.99 -26.84
C LYS A 106 -1.60 -1.36 -25.49
N ASP A 107 -1.27 -0.65 -24.42
CA ASP A 107 -1.78 -0.96 -23.09
C ASP A 107 -3.23 -0.53 -22.94
N THR A 108 -4.08 -1.43 -22.45
CA THR A 108 -5.44 -1.06 -22.02
C THR A 108 -5.43 -0.56 -20.58
N LEU A 109 -6.41 0.26 -20.18
CA LEU A 109 -6.57 0.72 -18.79
C LEU A 109 -6.51 -0.45 -17.79
N ARG A 110 -7.15 -1.57 -18.14
CA ARG A 110 -7.08 -2.82 -17.36
C ARG A 110 -5.65 -3.34 -17.22
N HIS A 111 -4.85 -3.34 -18.30
CA HIS A 111 -3.44 -3.74 -18.22
C HIS A 111 -2.60 -2.79 -17.37
N ILE A 112 -2.87 -1.48 -17.44
CA ILE A 112 -2.17 -0.46 -16.65
C ILE A 112 -2.46 -0.67 -15.15
N ILE A 113 -3.74 -0.82 -14.80
CA ILE A 113 -4.19 -1.06 -13.42
C ILE A 113 -3.62 -2.39 -12.89
N LEU A 114 -3.70 -3.47 -13.68
CA LEU A 114 -3.15 -4.77 -13.28
C LEU A 114 -1.63 -4.75 -13.15
N ARG A 115 -0.93 -4.02 -14.01
CA ARG A 115 0.53 -3.83 -13.93
C ARG A 115 0.91 -3.04 -12.69
N SER A 116 0.20 -1.96 -12.38
CA SER A 116 0.37 -1.19 -11.14
C SER A 116 0.11 -2.08 -9.92
N GLY A 117 -0.94 -2.90 -9.96
CA GLY A 117 -1.23 -3.90 -8.93
C GLY A 117 -0.13 -4.93 -8.76
N ARG A 118 0.41 -5.48 -9.85
CA ARG A 118 1.52 -6.45 -9.81
C ARG A 118 2.80 -5.82 -9.27
N GLN A 119 3.14 -4.61 -9.70
CA GLN A 119 4.28 -3.87 -9.14
C GLN A 119 4.06 -3.58 -7.66
N GLY A 120 2.85 -3.16 -7.29
CA GLY A 120 2.43 -3.00 -5.90
C GLY A 120 2.61 -4.27 -5.09
N PHE A 121 2.14 -5.41 -5.58
CA PHE A 121 2.31 -6.70 -4.91
C PHE A 121 3.79 -7.03 -4.66
N ILE A 122 4.63 -6.89 -5.69
CA ILE A 122 6.07 -7.17 -5.61
C ILE A 122 6.73 -6.23 -4.60
N THR A 123 6.47 -4.93 -4.68
CA THR A 123 7.03 -3.96 -3.73
C THR A 123 6.54 -4.22 -2.31
N GLY A 124 5.25 -4.47 -2.13
CA GLY A 124 4.65 -4.76 -0.82
C GLY A 124 5.25 -6.03 -0.20
N PHE A 125 5.53 -7.05 -1.02
CA PHE A 125 6.22 -8.25 -0.57
C PHE A 125 7.64 -7.96 -0.10
N PHE A 126 8.47 -7.34 -0.94
CA PHE A 126 9.87 -7.07 -0.59
C PHE A 126 10.02 -6.11 0.58
N VAL A 127 9.19 -5.05 0.62
CA VAL A 127 9.16 -4.10 1.73
C VAL A 127 8.64 -4.79 2.99
N GLY A 128 7.57 -5.57 2.90
CA GLY A 128 7.01 -6.28 4.05
C GLY A 128 7.98 -7.28 4.65
N VAL A 129 8.66 -8.09 3.82
CA VAL A 129 9.70 -9.01 4.30
C VAL A 129 10.88 -8.25 4.89
N GLY A 130 11.46 -7.31 4.14
CA GLY A 130 12.66 -6.59 4.57
C GLY A 130 12.43 -5.76 5.82
N PHE A 131 11.37 -4.94 5.83
CA PHE A 131 11.02 -4.14 7.00
C PHE A 131 10.57 -5.01 8.17
N GLY A 132 9.78 -6.07 7.94
CA GLY A 132 9.36 -6.98 8.99
C GLY A 132 10.53 -7.64 9.71
N MET A 133 11.52 -8.12 8.96
CA MET A 133 12.76 -8.65 9.53
C MET A 133 13.51 -7.58 10.33
N MET A 134 13.76 -6.42 9.76
CA MET A 134 14.46 -5.31 10.46
C MET A 134 13.72 -4.86 11.72
N TRP A 135 12.39 -4.78 11.67
CA TRP A 135 11.55 -4.39 12.79
C TRP A 135 11.60 -5.43 13.90
N ALA A 136 11.48 -6.71 13.56
CA ALA A 136 11.60 -7.80 14.52
C ALA A 136 12.99 -7.82 15.19
N VAL A 137 14.07 -7.56 14.42
CA VAL A 137 15.41 -7.36 15.00
C VAL A 137 15.41 -6.17 15.97
N ALA A 138 14.92 -5.01 15.54
CA ALA A 138 14.95 -3.78 16.34
C ALA A 138 14.18 -3.93 17.66
N VAL A 139 12.99 -4.55 17.62
CA VAL A 139 12.19 -4.84 18.82
C VAL A 139 12.93 -5.81 19.73
N ARG A 140 13.52 -6.90 19.19
CA ARG A 140 14.25 -7.88 20.00
C ARG A 140 15.55 -7.32 20.58
N VAL A 141 16.30 -6.53 19.83
CA VAL A 141 17.49 -5.82 20.33
C VAL A 141 17.08 -4.84 21.42
N GLY A 142 15.99 -4.07 21.23
CA GLY A 142 15.46 -3.17 22.26
C GLY A 142 15.06 -3.91 23.55
N LEU A 143 14.41 -5.06 23.42
CA LEU A 143 14.07 -5.93 24.56
C LEU A 143 15.31 -6.53 25.23
N LEU A 144 16.29 -6.99 24.45
CA LEU A 144 17.58 -7.48 24.97
C LEU A 144 18.34 -6.40 25.72
N TYR A 145 18.37 -5.16 25.24
CA TYR A 145 18.97 -4.04 25.97
C TYR A 145 18.22 -3.72 27.27
N ALA A 146 16.89 -3.77 27.26
CA ALA A 146 16.09 -3.60 28.48
C ALA A 146 16.31 -4.75 29.48
N GLN A 147 16.56 -5.98 28.98
CA GLN A 147 16.74 -7.19 29.77
C GLN A 147 18.19 -7.47 30.19
N LEU A 148 19.19 -6.91 29.50
CA LEU A 148 20.59 -6.93 29.96
C LEU A 148 20.75 -6.10 31.25
N ASN A 149 19.86 -5.14 31.49
CA ASN A 149 19.69 -4.50 32.80
C ASN A 149 18.97 -5.38 33.84
N THR A 150 18.42 -6.54 33.45
CA THR A 150 17.61 -7.44 34.29
C THR A 150 17.73 -8.93 33.89
N ILE A 151 18.93 -9.53 33.95
CA ILE A 151 19.28 -10.98 34.08
C ILE A 151 18.44 -12.07 33.34
N TYR A 152 17.65 -11.76 32.31
CA TYR A 152 16.87 -12.78 31.58
C TYR A 152 17.52 -13.10 30.23
N GLY A 153 17.93 -14.36 30.06
CA GLY A 153 18.49 -14.88 28.81
C GLY A 153 17.41 -15.13 27.77
N GLN A 154 17.16 -14.17 26.88
CA GLN A 154 16.38 -14.41 25.66
C GLN A 154 17.28 -14.78 24.49
N ALA A 155 17.00 -15.92 23.87
CA ALA A 155 17.59 -16.32 22.60
C ALA A 155 16.82 -15.69 21.43
N VAL A 156 17.55 -15.08 20.49
CA VAL A 156 16.98 -14.58 19.24
C VAL A 156 17.09 -15.69 18.20
N PHE A 157 15.98 -16.37 17.93
CA PHE A 157 15.93 -17.40 16.90
C PHE A 157 15.70 -16.75 15.52
N LEU A 158 16.55 -17.11 14.56
CA LEU A 158 16.44 -16.67 13.16
C LEU A 158 15.09 -17.08 12.54
N GLU A 159 14.54 -18.21 12.97
CA GLU A 159 13.26 -18.73 12.51
C GLU A 159 12.10 -17.77 12.80
N ASP A 160 12.05 -17.16 14.00
CA ASP A 160 11.02 -16.20 14.36
C ASP A 160 11.10 -14.91 13.53
N LEU A 161 12.32 -14.50 13.17
CA LEU A 161 12.58 -13.33 12.31
C LEU A 161 12.07 -13.58 10.89
N ILE A 162 12.38 -14.75 10.34
CA ILE A 162 11.93 -15.18 9.01
C ILE A 162 10.40 -15.33 9.01
N LEU A 163 9.83 -15.92 10.05
CA LEU A 163 8.39 -16.09 10.19
C LEU A 163 7.67 -14.75 10.25
N TYR A 164 8.13 -13.83 11.11
CA TYR A 164 7.51 -12.52 11.24
C TYR A 164 7.62 -11.70 9.95
N GLY A 165 8.82 -11.63 9.36
CA GLY A 165 9.02 -10.94 8.08
C GLY A 165 8.21 -11.56 6.94
N GLY A 166 8.18 -12.90 6.87
CA GLY A 166 7.41 -13.64 5.88
C GLY A 166 5.91 -13.40 6.00
N LEU A 167 5.35 -13.43 7.21
CA LEU A 167 3.95 -13.11 7.47
C LEU A 167 3.64 -11.66 7.09
N LEU A 168 4.49 -10.71 7.48
CA LEU A 168 4.31 -9.31 7.13
C LEU A 168 4.33 -9.13 5.60
N GLY A 169 5.29 -9.72 4.90
CA GLY A 169 5.36 -9.71 3.44
C GLY A 169 4.14 -10.32 2.76
N LEU A 170 3.72 -11.51 3.20
CA LEU A 170 2.60 -12.25 2.61
C LEU A 170 1.27 -11.50 2.75
N PHE A 171 1.06 -10.80 3.86
CA PHE A 171 -0.20 -10.07 4.11
C PHE A 171 -0.19 -8.65 3.57
N ILE A 172 0.96 -7.96 3.61
CA ILE A 172 1.07 -6.60 3.09
C ILE A 172 1.08 -6.60 1.55
N ALA A 173 1.67 -7.61 0.90
CA ALA A 173 1.74 -7.70 -0.56
C ALA A 173 0.37 -7.59 -1.27
N PRO A 174 -0.65 -8.41 -0.95
CA PRO A 174 -1.97 -8.28 -1.60
C PRO A 174 -2.65 -6.96 -1.27
N MET A 175 -2.53 -6.46 -0.04
CA MET A 175 -3.17 -5.21 0.37
C MET A 175 -2.53 -4.01 -0.32
N PHE A 176 -1.21 -3.98 -0.42
CA PHE A 176 -0.52 -2.92 -1.16
C PHE A 176 -0.74 -3.04 -2.68
N GLY A 177 -0.83 -4.26 -3.22
CA GLY A 177 -1.27 -4.49 -4.59
C GLY A 177 -2.66 -3.91 -4.88
N LEU A 178 -3.63 -4.16 -3.99
CA LEU A 178 -4.97 -3.59 -4.07
C LEU A 178 -4.96 -2.06 -3.94
N PHE A 179 -4.18 -1.51 -3.01
CA PHE A 179 -3.99 -0.07 -2.89
C PHE A 179 -3.53 0.57 -4.21
N ARG A 180 -2.59 -0.06 -4.91
CA ARG A 180 -2.08 0.40 -6.21
C ARG A 180 -3.09 0.27 -7.34
N ILE A 181 -3.90 -0.78 -7.34
CA ILE A 181 -5.03 -0.95 -8.28
C ILE A 181 -6.03 0.19 -8.09
N CYS A 182 -6.46 0.43 -6.85
CA CYS A 182 -7.45 1.45 -6.53
C CYS A 182 -6.94 2.86 -6.87
N THR A 183 -5.73 3.22 -6.44
CA THR A 183 -5.18 4.57 -6.68
C THR A 183 -4.93 4.85 -8.16
N SER A 184 -4.42 3.88 -8.92
CA SER A 184 -4.27 4.04 -10.38
C SER A 184 -5.61 4.15 -11.09
N GLY A 185 -6.59 3.31 -10.74
CA GLY A 185 -7.95 3.39 -11.27
C GLY A 185 -8.64 4.72 -10.93
N LEU A 186 -8.52 5.19 -9.69
CA LEU A 186 -9.06 6.47 -9.24
C LEU A 186 -8.45 7.64 -10.00
N SER A 187 -7.13 7.64 -10.22
CA SER A 187 -6.42 8.70 -10.92
C SER A 187 -6.93 8.88 -12.36
N TYR A 188 -7.01 7.78 -13.11
CA TYR A 188 -7.50 7.81 -14.50
C TYR A 188 -9.02 8.05 -14.57
N GLY A 189 -9.80 7.43 -13.68
CA GLY A 189 -11.27 7.59 -13.65
C GLY A 189 -11.71 9.00 -13.32
N LEU A 190 -11.09 9.65 -12.32
CA LEU A 190 -11.40 11.04 -11.97
C LEU A 190 -11.01 12.02 -13.09
N LEU A 191 -9.85 11.85 -13.72
CA LEU A 191 -9.43 12.72 -14.82
C LEU A 191 -10.40 12.62 -16.00
N ALA A 192 -10.83 11.41 -16.33
CA ALA A 192 -11.81 11.14 -17.36
C ALA A 192 -13.16 11.82 -17.09
N LEU A 193 -13.70 11.67 -15.88
CA LEU A 193 -14.95 12.32 -15.48
C LEU A 193 -14.87 13.84 -15.60
N MET A 194 -13.72 14.45 -15.28
CA MET A 194 -13.55 15.91 -15.33
C MET A 194 -13.32 16.48 -16.73
N LYS A 195 -12.95 15.63 -17.69
CA LYS A 195 -12.86 15.95 -19.12
C LYS A 195 -14.16 15.69 -19.89
N GLY A 196 -15.03 14.81 -19.38
CA GLY A 196 -16.28 14.38 -20.02
C GLY A 196 -17.45 15.36 -19.95
N GLU A 197 -17.18 16.64 -19.66
CA GLU A 197 -18.13 17.76 -19.62
C GLU A 197 -17.61 18.95 -20.43
#